data_AF-A0A6C0HHX5-F1
#
_entry.id   AF-A0A6C0HHX5-F1
#
_cell.length_a   1.000
_cell.length_b   1.000
_cell.length_c   1.000
_cell.angle_alpha   90.00
_cell.angle_beta   90.00
_cell.angle_gamma   90.00
#
_symmetry.space_group_name_H-M   'P 1'
#
loop_
_entity.id
_entity.type
_entity.pdbx_description
1 polymer ?
#
loop_
_entity_poly.entity_id
_entity_poly.type
_entity_poly.pdbx_seq_one_letter_code
_entity_poly.pdbx_strand_id
1 'polypeptide(L)'
;MASTLLSLKSIKQVLFEQIQLRVKHICTPEFIQTTKTVNGGTQTSERVTILKMKEILDSMGLHYTEASSQQAIDFQNVGGIGLNLEIKKTDSVNVMFNDTCPSEDIYYIIIFTGKEFKNKKKMVDNIPPQICCLNGDDILKTCPWYEEFKVDFNALKDKYARGPNKKLRTGLLSVFPRANWKGDISPFLSK
;
A
#
# COMPACT_ATOMS: atom_id res chain seq x y z
N MET A 1 -21.78 20.17 -2.58
CA MET A 1 -21.16 18.83 -2.63
C MET A 1 -19.65 18.87 -2.86
N ALA A 2 -19.12 19.57 -3.87
CA ALA A 2 -17.66 19.69 -4.10
C ALA A 2 -16.88 20.29 -2.90
N SER A 3 -17.41 21.35 -2.27
CA SER A 3 -16.79 21.99 -1.09
C SER A 3 -16.69 21.05 0.13
N THR A 4 -17.70 20.22 0.37
CA THR A 4 -17.72 19.24 1.47
C THR A 4 -16.71 18.11 1.22
N LEU A 5 -16.63 17.61 -0.01
CA LEU A 5 -15.64 16.61 -0.44
C LEU A 5 -14.21 17.12 -0.31
N LEU A 6 -13.95 18.37 -0.72
CA LEU A 6 -12.65 19.03 -0.52
C LEU A 6 -12.30 19.15 0.96
N SER A 7 -13.27 19.46 1.83
CA SER A 7 -13.04 19.51 3.29
C SER A 7 -12.76 18.12 3.89
N LEU A 8 -13.38 17.05 3.38
CA LEU A 8 -13.12 15.70 3.88
C LEU A 8 -11.74 15.20 3.42
N LYS A 9 -11.35 15.47 2.17
CA LYS A 9 -10.01 15.12 1.66
C LYS A 9 -8.92 15.84 2.46
N SER A 10 -9.13 17.10 2.83
CA SER A 10 -8.19 17.83 3.68
C SER A 10 -8.14 17.29 5.11
N ILE A 11 -9.27 16.89 5.71
CA ILE A 11 -9.29 16.27 7.05
C ILE A 11 -8.54 14.92 7.06
N LYS A 12 -8.78 14.06 6.05
CA LYS A 12 -8.04 12.79 5.90
C LYS A 12 -6.55 13.03 5.77
N GLN A 13 -6.16 14.02 4.96
CA GLN A 13 -4.76 14.40 4.77
C GLN A 13 -4.11 14.87 6.07
N VAL A 14 -4.77 15.73 6.85
CA VAL A 14 -4.25 16.23 8.13
C VAL A 14 -4.04 15.08 9.12
N LEU A 15 -5.02 14.17 9.26
CA LEU A 15 -4.85 13.02 10.15
C LEU A 15 -3.72 12.10 9.66
N PHE A 16 -3.63 11.86 8.35
CA PHE A 16 -2.56 11.05 7.77
C PHE A 16 -1.17 11.66 8.03
N GLU A 17 -1.02 12.98 7.93
CA GLU A 17 0.23 13.68 8.25
C GLU A 17 0.62 13.52 9.72
N GLN A 18 -0.35 13.60 10.64
CA GLN A 18 -0.11 13.34 12.07
C GLN A 18 0.35 11.89 12.31
N ILE A 19 -0.30 10.92 11.66
CA ILE A 19 0.09 9.50 11.73
C ILE A 19 1.50 9.34 11.16
N GLN A 20 1.82 9.94 10.01
CA GLN A 20 3.15 9.91 9.41
C GLN A 20 4.23 10.41 10.38
N LEU A 21 4.01 11.54 11.05
CA LEU A 21 4.95 12.08 12.03
C LEU A 21 5.16 11.10 13.18
N ARG A 22 4.07 10.52 13.71
CA ARG A 22 4.13 9.56 14.81
C ARG A 22 4.86 8.27 14.40
N VAL A 23 4.57 7.75 13.22
CA VAL A 23 5.20 6.54 12.69
C VAL A 23 6.69 6.77 12.44
N LYS A 24 7.08 7.89 11.83
CA LYS A 24 8.50 8.24 11.61
C LYS A 24 9.26 8.42 12.93
N HIS A 25 8.59 8.88 13.99
CA HIS A 25 9.18 8.99 15.32
C HIS A 25 9.37 7.63 16.01
N ILE A 26 8.43 6.68 15.84
CA ILE A 26 8.46 5.38 16.53
C ILE A 26 9.27 4.33 15.75
N CYS A 27 9.11 4.28 14.43
CA CYS A 27 9.73 3.27 13.57
C CYS A 27 11.15 3.70 13.21
N THR A 28 12.07 3.53 14.15
CA THR A 28 13.50 3.84 13.97
C THR A 28 14.16 2.90 12.96
N PRO A 29 15.34 3.25 12.41
CA PRO A 29 16.10 2.35 11.53
C PRO A 29 16.35 0.97 12.13
N GLU A 30 16.56 0.87 13.45
CA GLU A 30 16.73 -0.39 14.16
C GLU A 30 15.48 -1.25 14.07
N PHE A 31 14.29 -0.68 14.33
CA PHE A 31 13.03 -1.40 14.15
C PHE A 31 12.85 -1.84 12.70
N ILE A 32 13.06 -0.94 11.74
CA ILE A 32 12.89 -1.25 10.31
C ILE A 32 13.78 -2.44 9.91
N GLN A 33 15.02 -2.50 10.41
CA GLN A 33 15.92 -3.61 10.13
C GLN A 33 15.39 -4.95 10.64
N THR A 34 14.68 -4.99 11.77
CA THR A 34 14.05 -6.22 12.29
C THR A 34 12.98 -6.78 11.36
N THR A 35 12.43 -5.94 10.47
CA THR A 35 11.39 -6.34 9.51
C THR A 35 11.96 -6.95 8.24
N LYS A 36 13.28 -6.88 7.99
CA LYS A 36 13.92 -7.39 6.77
C LYS A 36 13.61 -8.87 6.56
N THR A 37 13.28 -9.27 5.33
CA THR A 37 12.94 -10.68 5.07
C THR A 37 14.18 -11.53 5.23
N VAL A 38 14.13 -12.51 6.13
CA VAL A 38 15.13 -13.56 6.28
C VAL A 38 14.54 -14.86 5.77
N ASN A 39 15.28 -15.61 4.94
CA ASN A 39 14.90 -16.93 4.42
C ASN A 39 13.51 -17.01 3.74
N GLY A 40 13.03 -15.92 3.12
CA GLY A 40 11.73 -15.88 2.44
C GLY A 40 10.50 -15.76 3.36
N GLY A 41 10.68 -15.49 4.65
CA GLY A 41 9.60 -15.35 5.64
C GLY A 41 8.78 -14.04 5.55
N THR A 42 8.28 -13.68 4.36
CA THR A 42 7.57 -12.41 4.11
C THR A 42 6.35 -12.21 5.01
N GLN A 43 5.58 -13.27 5.28
CA GLN A 43 4.40 -13.19 6.15
C GLN A 43 4.74 -12.82 7.60
N THR A 44 5.88 -13.26 8.11
CA THR A 44 6.31 -12.92 9.47
C THR A 44 6.63 -11.43 9.57
N SER A 45 7.35 -10.89 8.58
CA SER A 45 7.64 -9.45 8.54
C SER A 45 6.38 -8.61 8.40
N GLU A 46 5.43 -9.02 7.56
CA GLU A 46 4.15 -8.30 7.38
C GLU A 46 3.36 -8.23 8.70
N ARG A 47 3.26 -9.35 9.43
CA ARG A 47 2.59 -9.37 10.74
C ARG A 47 3.26 -8.44 11.75
N VAL A 48 4.59 -8.42 11.82
CA VAL A 48 5.32 -7.50 12.71
C VAL A 48 5.03 -6.05 12.36
N THR A 49 4.99 -5.71 11.07
CA THR A 49 4.73 -4.34 10.64
C THR A 49 3.29 -3.89 10.92
N ILE A 50 2.31 -4.75 10.70
CA ILE A 50 0.89 -4.47 10.99
C ILE A 50 0.69 -4.33 12.50
N LEU A 51 1.23 -5.24 13.31
CA LEU A 51 1.16 -5.15 14.77
C LEU A 51 1.80 -3.87 15.30
N LYS A 52 2.96 -3.47 14.76
CA LYS A 52 3.58 -2.19 15.13
C LYS A 52 2.68 -1.00 14.77
N MET A 53 2.04 -1.03 13.59
CA MET A 53 1.12 0.03 13.20
C MET A 53 -0.09 0.11 14.14
N LYS A 54 -0.65 -1.05 14.51
CA LYS A 54 -1.73 -1.16 15.48
C LYS A 54 -1.38 -0.47 16.80
N GLU A 55 -0.23 -0.80 17.38
CA GLU A 55 0.28 -0.17 18.61
C GLU A 55 0.41 1.36 18.49
N ILE A 56 0.85 1.84 17.31
CA ILE A 56 0.99 3.27 17.05
C ILE A 56 -0.38 3.95 17.03
N LEU A 57 -1.34 3.41 16.26
CA LEU A 57 -2.70 3.95 16.15
C LEU A 57 -3.43 3.92 17.50
N ASP A 58 -3.29 2.83 18.26
CA ASP A 58 -3.82 2.69 19.63
C ASP A 58 -3.21 3.73 20.57
N SER A 59 -1.90 3.98 20.48
CA SER A 59 -1.22 5.00 21.30
C SER A 59 -1.67 6.43 20.98
N MET A 60 -2.21 6.65 19.78
CA MET A 60 -2.82 7.92 19.36
C MET A 60 -4.30 8.03 19.77
N GLY A 61 -4.89 6.98 20.36
CA GLY A 61 -6.31 6.94 20.72
C GLY A 61 -7.25 6.88 19.51
N LEU A 62 -6.77 6.37 18.37
CA LEU A 62 -7.56 6.32 17.13
C LEU A 62 -8.41 5.04 17.08
N HIS A 63 -9.67 5.20 16.69
CA HIS A 63 -10.55 4.07 16.38
C HIS A 63 -10.41 3.67 14.91
N TYR A 64 -10.50 2.37 14.62
CA TYR A 64 -10.43 1.81 13.27
C TYR A 64 -11.04 0.41 13.25
N THR A 65 -11.30 -0.10 12.04
CA THR A 65 -11.64 -1.51 11.80
C THR A 65 -10.45 -2.20 11.15
N GLU A 66 -9.92 -3.24 11.80
CA GLU A 66 -8.87 -4.09 11.22
C GLU A 66 -9.44 -4.98 10.12
N ALA A 67 -8.72 -5.10 9.02
CA ALA A 67 -9.08 -6.03 7.96
C ALA A 67 -8.99 -7.49 8.42
N SER A 68 -9.89 -8.31 7.89
CA SER A 68 -9.69 -9.75 7.90
C SER A 68 -8.60 -10.14 6.89
N SER A 69 -8.10 -11.37 6.97
CA SER A 69 -6.99 -11.90 6.17
C SER A 69 -7.18 -11.90 4.64
N GLN A 70 -8.33 -11.42 4.14
CA GLN A 70 -8.67 -11.37 2.71
C GLN A 70 -8.92 -9.95 2.19
N GLN A 71 -8.73 -8.91 3.01
CA GLN A 71 -8.97 -7.53 2.61
C GLN A 71 -7.67 -6.80 2.27
N ALA A 72 -7.79 -5.89 1.32
CA ALA A 72 -6.74 -5.12 0.69
C ALA A 72 -6.22 -3.91 1.51
N ILE A 73 -6.84 -3.63 2.64
CA ILE A 73 -6.68 -2.43 3.44
C ILE A 73 -6.57 -2.86 4.90
N ASP A 74 -5.37 -2.83 5.45
CA ASP A 74 -5.08 -3.26 6.82
C ASP A 74 -5.92 -2.54 7.89
N PHE A 75 -6.11 -1.22 7.76
CA PHE A 75 -6.85 -0.40 8.71
C PHE A 75 -7.88 0.49 8.02
N GLN A 76 -9.16 0.25 8.29
CA GLN A 76 -10.28 0.97 7.68
C GLN A 76 -10.89 1.98 8.64
N ASN A 77 -11.39 3.09 8.08
CA ASN A 77 -12.10 4.13 8.80
C ASN A 77 -11.34 4.66 10.04
N VAL A 78 -10.03 4.85 9.90
CA VAL A 78 -9.16 5.35 10.96
C VAL A 78 -9.63 6.74 11.41
N GLY A 79 -9.79 6.91 12.72
CA GLY A 79 -10.32 8.14 13.33
C GLY A 79 -11.81 8.39 13.08
N GLY A 80 -12.54 7.44 12.47
CA GLY A 80 -13.96 7.61 12.14
C GLY A 80 -14.25 8.56 10.98
N ILE A 81 -13.23 8.91 10.17
CA ILE A 81 -13.32 9.90 9.08
C ILE A 81 -13.22 9.29 7.67
N GLY A 82 -13.28 7.96 7.56
CA GLY A 82 -13.10 7.24 6.31
C GLY A 82 -11.67 7.27 5.77
N LEU A 83 -10.67 7.48 6.64
CA LEU A 83 -9.26 7.31 6.29
C LEU A 83 -8.93 5.81 6.28
N ASN A 84 -8.43 5.31 5.15
CA ASN A 84 -8.03 3.91 5.01
C ASN A 84 -6.51 3.84 4.84
N LEU A 85 -5.86 2.98 5.62
CA LEU A 85 -4.42 2.77 5.60
C LEU A 85 -4.10 1.35 5.12
N GLU A 86 -3.11 1.25 4.25
CA GLU A 86 -2.51 -0.02 3.84
C GLU A 86 -1.02 0.00 4.15
N ILE A 87 -0.56 -1.02 4.87
CA ILE A 87 0.81 -1.13 5.35
C ILE A 87 1.56 -2.05 4.42
N LYS A 88 2.62 -1.53 3.80
CA LYS A 88 3.52 -2.32 2.97
C LYS A 88 4.90 -2.36 3.57
N LYS A 89 5.60 -3.43 3.27
CA LYS A 89 7.02 -3.57 3.55
C LYS A 89 7.72 -3.97 2.28
N THR A 90 8.90 -3.39 2.02
CA THR A 90 9.71 -3.80 0.88
C THR A 90 11.20 -3.66 1.16
N ASP A 91 11.97 -4.64 0.65
CA ASP A 91 13.43 -4.64 0.67
C ASP A 91 14.01 -4.07 -0.64
N SER A 92 13.15 -3.55 -1.51
CA SER A 92 13.47 -3.01 -2.83
C SER A 92 12.72 -1.71 -3.05
N VAL A 93 13.21 -0.90 -3.98
CA VAL A 93 12.48 0.29 -4.43
C VAL A 93 11.18 -0.06 -5.16
N ASN A 94 10.95 -1.34 -5.47
CA ASN A 94 9.67 -1.77 -6.00
C ASN A 94 8.81 -2.37 -4.90
N VAL A 95 7.60 -1.86 -4.73
CA VAL A 95 6.60 -2.37 -3.79
C VAL A 95 5.52 -3.14 -4.53
N MET A 96 5.06 -4.25 -3.95
CA MET A 96 3.94 -5.04 -4.47
C MET A 96 2.63 -4.55 -3.84
N PHE A 97 1.65 -4.21 -4.68
CA PHE A 97 0.28 -3.89 -4.26
C PHE A 97 -0.69 -5.05 -4.52
N ASN A 98 -0.20 -6.14 -5.15
CA ASN A 98 -0.95 -7.36 -5.44
C ASN A 98 -2.20 -7.06 -6.28
N ASP A 99 -3.35 -7.67 -5.96
CA ASP A 99 -4.60 -7.46 -6.68
C ASP A 99 -5.34 -6.17 -6.32
N THR A 100 -4.73 -5.33 -5.47
CA THR A 100 -5.26 -4.03 -5.07
C THR A 100 -4.57 -2.93 -5.85
N CYS A 101 -5.32 -2.25 -6.71
CA CYS A 101 -4.82 -1.07 -7.39
C CYS A 101 -4.69 0.08 -6.38
N PRO A 102 -3.55 0.80 -6.32
CA PRO A 102 -3.47 2.07 -5.61
C PRO A 102 -4.58 3.01 -6.06
N SER A 103 -5.10 3.85 -5.17
CA SER A 103 -6.17 4.80 -5.48
C SER A 103 -6.18 5.96 -4.49
N GLU A 104 -6.97 6.99 -4.77
CA GLU A 104 -7.10 8.15 -3.88
C GLU A 104 -7.68 7.83 -2.50
N ASP A 105 -8.39 6.70 -2.39
CA ASP A 105 -9.03 6.25 -1.16
C ASP A 105 -8.09 5.48 -0.23
N ILE A 106 -6.87 5.16 -0.67
CA ILE A 106 -5.90 4.35 0.08
C ILE A 106 -4.65 5.17 0.35
N TYR A 107 -4.34 5.34 1.63
CA TYR A 107 -3.08 5.92 2.07
C TYR A 107 -2.12 4.81 2.45
N TYR A 108 -0.89 4.88 1.94
CA TYR A 108 0.12 3.87 2.14
C TYR A 108 1.15 4.31 3.17
N ILE A 109 1.47 3.41 4.11
CA ILE A 109 2.67 3.51 4.94
C ILE A 109 3.58 2.36 4.54
N ILE A 110 4.68 2.70 3.85
CA ILE A 110 5.61 1.76 3.27
C ILE A 110 6.90 1.75 4.09
N ILE A 111 7.19 0.61 4.70
CA ILE A 111 8.41 0.34 5.46
C ILE A 111 9.47 -0.16 4.48
N PHE A 112 10.41 0.72 4.12
CA PHE A 112 11.51 0.41 3.22
C PHE A 112 12.75 0.05 4.03
N THR A 113 13.25 -1.18 3.87
CA THR A 113 14.37 -1.68 4.70
C THR A 113 15.75 -1.22 4.22
N GLY A 114 15.80 -0.23 3.34
CA GLY A 114 17.05 0.23 2.72
C GLY A 114 17.48 -0.65 1.55
N LYS A 115 18.39 -0.10 0.74
CA LYS A 115 19.02 -0.79 -0.38
C LYS A 115 20.51 -0.52 -0.38
N GLU A 116 21.27 -1.58 -0.17
CA GLU A 116 22.72 -1.56 -0.24
C GLU A 116 23.19 -2.08 -1.60
N PHE A 117 24.00 -1.29 -2.28
CA PHE A 117 24.64 -1.67 -3.52
C PHE A 117 25.99 -2.32 -3.23
N LYS A 118 26.16 -3.58 -3.65
CA LYS A 118 27.40 -4.35 -3.48
C LYS A 118 28.58 -3.78 -4.26
N ASN A 119 28.32 -2.99 -5.30
CA ASN A 119 29.35 -2.38 -6.12
C ASN A 119 29.88 -1.12 -5.44
N LYS A 120 31.18 -1.08 -5.13
CA LYS A 120 31.86 0.08 -4.50
C LYS A 120 31.57 1.42 -5.20
N LYS A 121 31.45 1.43 -6.54
CA LYS A 121 31.14 2.65 -7.31
C LYS A 121 29.70 3.15 -7.11
N LYS A 122 28.79 2.27 -6.66
CA LYS A 122 27.37 2.56 -6.42
C LYS A 122 27.02 2.66 -4.93
N MET A 123 28.00 2.58 -4.03
CA MET A 123 27.73 2.72 -2.59
C MET A 123 27.22 4.13 -2.23
N VAL A 124 27.58 5.15 -3.02
CA VAL A 124 27.01 6.50 -2.92
C VAL A 124 25.50 6.53 -3.20
N ASP A 125 24.98 5.52 -3.90
CA ASP A 125 23.56 5.38 -4.19
C ASP A 125 22.82 4.54 -3.14
N ASN A 126 23.50 4.08 -2.07
CA ASN A 126 22.83 3.37 -0.98
C ASN A 126 21.68 4.21 -0.43
N ILE A 127 20.54 3.58 -0.24
CA ILE A 127 19.36 4.24 0.29
C ILE A 127 19.13 3.69 1.70
N PRO A 128 19.12 4.54 2.74
CA PRO A 128 18.95 4.07 4.12
C PRO A 128 17.52 3.55 4.36
N PRO A 129 17.35 2.68 5.37
CA PRO A 129 16.02 2.28 5.83
C PRO A 129 15.20 3.50 6.25
N GLN A 130 13.95 3.58 5.80
CA GLN A 130 13.07 4.72 6.08
C GLN A 130 11.59 4.37 5.88
N ILE A 131 10.73 5.23 6.40
CA ILE A 131 9.27 5.16 6.20
C ILE A 131 8.87 6.10 5.05
N CYS A 132 8.23 5.52 4.04
CA CYS A 132 7.64 6.24 2.92
C CYS A 132 6.12 6.29 3.08
N CYS A 133 5.55 7.50 3.14
CA CYS A 133 4.11 7.72 3.30
C CYS A 133 3.60 8.46 2.06
N LEU A 134 2.53 7.95 1.44
CA LEU A 134 1.95 8.55 0.23
C LEU A 134 0.48 8.19 0.08
N ASN A 135 -0.26 8.96 -0.73
CA ASN A 135 -1.59 8.56 -1.18
C ASN A 135 -1.48 7.75 -2.49
N GLY A 136 -2.32 6.73 -2.67
CA GLY A 136 -2.24 5.86 -3.86
C GLY A 136 -2.40 6.60 -5.18
N ASP A 137 -3.11 7.73 -5.19
CA ASP A 137 -3.26 8.62 -6.34
C ASP A 137 -1.93 9.25 -6.78
N ASP A 138 -0.98 9.46 -5.86
CA ASP A 138 0.35 10.01 -6.19
C ASP A 138 1.15 9.06 -7.09
N ILE A 139 0.88 7.76 -7.01
CA ILE A 139 1.44 6.76 -7.93
C ILE A 139 0.70 6.82 -9.27
N LEU A 140 -0.63 6.74 -9.25
CA LEU A 140 -1.44 6.66 -10.47
C LEU A 140 -1.30 7.88 -11.38
N LYS A 141 -1.13 9.09 -10.83
CA LYS A 141 -0.91 10.32 -11.62
C LYS A 141 0.29 10.24 -12.57
N THR A 142 1.23 9.34 -12.30
CA THR A 142 2.42 9.14 -13.13
C THR A 142 2.22 8.08 -14.22
N CYS A 143 1.05 7.44 -14.28
CA CYS A 143 0.74 6.32 -15.16
C CYS A 143 -0.32 6.69 -16.23
N PRO A 144 0.04 7.34 -17.35
CA PRO A 144 -0.92 7.78 -18.37
C PRO A 144 -1.69 6.63 -19.03
N TRP A 145 -1.14 5.40 -19.00
CA TRP A 145 -1.75 4.19 -19.54
C TRP A 145 -2.84 3.58 -18.62
N TYR A 146 -2.98 4.06 -17.38
CA TYR A 146 -3.82 3.42 -16.37
C TYR A 146 -5.30 3.31 -16.77
N GLU A 147 -5.87 4.39 -17.31
CA GLU A 147 -7.29 4.42 -17.67
C GLU A 147 -7.60 3.48 -18.85
N GLU A 148 -6.72 3.42 -19.85
CA GLU A 148 -6.83 2.46 -20.97
C GLU A 148 -6.77 1.01 -20.45
N PHE A 149 -5.77 0.70 -19.61
CA PHE A 149 -5.66 -0.62 -18.99
C PHE A 149 -6.91 -0.99 -18.20
N LYS A 150 -7.49 -0.06 -17.45
CA LYS A 150 -8.69 -0.29 -16.65
C LYS A 150 -9.90 -0.64 -17.53
N VAL A 151 -10.06 0.01 -18.67
CA VAL A 151 -11.11 -0.31 -19.65
C VAL A 151 -10.92 -1.73 -20.21
N ASP A 152 -9.73 -2.02 -20.74
CA ASP A 152 -9.43 -3.31 -21.35
C ASP A 152 -9.54 -4.47 -20.36
N PHE A 153 -9.03 -4.26 -19.14
CA PHE A 153 -9.03 -5.28 -18.11
C PHE A 153 -10.44 -5.55 -17.56
N ASN A 154 -11.31 -4.53 -17.51
CA ASN A 154 -12.72 -4.74 -17.16
C ASN A 154 -13.47 -5.50 -18.26
N ALA A 155 -13.23 -5.18 -19.54
CA ALA A 155 -13.79 -5.96 -20.65
C ALA A 155 -13.36 -7.44 -20.58
N LEU A 156 -12.10 -7.71 -20.22
CA LEU A 156 -11.62 -9.07 -19.98
C LEU A 156 -12.36 -9.73 -18.80
N LYS A 157 -12.54 -9.05 -17.67
CA LYS A 157 -13.31 -9.58 -16.53
C LYS A 157 -14.77 -9.85 -16.90
N ASP A 158 -15.40 -8.99 -17.68
CA ASP A 158 -16.80 -9.14 -18.08
C ASP A 158 -16.98 -10.29 -19.08
N LYS A 159 -15.99 -10.53 -19.94
CA LYS A 159 -15.96 -11.70 -20.82
C LYS A 159 -15.72 -13.00 -20.06
N TYR A 160 -14.85 -12.98 -19.04
CA TYR A 160 -14.35 -14.21 -18.42
C TYR A 160 -14.88 -14.56 -17.02
N ALA A 161 -15.39 -13.61 -16.26
CA ALA A 161 -15.57 -13.79 -14.83
C ALA A 161 -16.76 -13.04 -14.20
N ARG A 162 -17.42 -12.14 -14.91
CA ARG A 162 -18.54 -11.30 -14.39
C ARG A 162 -19.79 -11.40 -15.28
N GLY A 163 -20.89 -10.89 -14.75
CA GLY A 163 -22.16 -10.74 -15.48
C GLY A 163 -22.78 -12.04 -15.97
N PRO A 164 -23.68 -11.95 -16.97
CA PRO A 164 -24.33 -13.12 -17.59
C PRO A 164 -23.33 -14.14 -18.15
N ASN A 165 -22.19 -13.68 -18.66
CA ASN A 165 -21.13 -14.53 -19.22
C ASN A 165 -20.55 -15.54 -18.24
N LYS A 166 -20.50 -15.21 -16.94
CA LYS A 166 -20.06 -16.16 -15.90
C LYS A 166 -20.97 -17.39 -15.84
N LYS A 167 -22.28 -17.22 -16.04
CA LYS A 167 -23.29 -18.29 -15.94
C LYS A 167 -23.34 -19.17 -17.19
N LEU A 168 -22.83 -18.67 -18.33
CA LEU A 168 -22.82 -19.39 -19.61
C LEU A 168 -21.62 -20.35 -19.75
N ARG A 169 -20.68 -20.33 -18.80
CA ARG A 169 -19.49 -21.17 -18.84
C ARG A 169 -19.80 -22.55 -18.27
N THR A 170 -19.57 -23.57 -19.09
CA THR A 170 -19.68 -24.98 -18.72
C THR A 170 -18.30 -25.57 -18.41
N GLY A 171 -18.27 -26.71 -17.72
CA GLY A 171 -17.04 -27.40 -17.32
C GLY A 171 -16.63 -27.14 -15.87
N LEU A 172 -15.62 -27.88 -15.41
CA LEU A 172 -15.17 -27.88 -14.01
C LEU A 172 -14.21 -26.72 -13.66
N LEU A 173 -13.75 -25.97 -14.66
CA LEU A 173 -12.74 -24.93 -14.50
C LEU A 173 -13.35 -23.53 -14.58
N SER A 174 -12.92 -22.64 -13.69
CA SER A 174 -13.27 -21.22 -13.73
C SER A 174 -12.04 -20.34 -13.55
N VAL A 175 -12.09 -19.11 -14.07
CA VAL A 175 -11.01 -18.14 -13.98
C VAL A 175 -11.57 -16.78 -13.59
N PHE A 176 -10.84 -16.05 -12.77
CA PHE A 176 -11.10 -14.64 -12.49
C PHE A 176 -9.81 -13.85 -12.79
N PRO A 177 -9.75 -13.07 -13.88
CA PRO A 177 -8.59 -12.24 -14.17
C PRO A 177 -8.30 -11.27 -13.01
N ARG A 178 -7.09 -11.31 -12.47
CA ARG A 178 -6.58 -10.37 -11.45
C ARG A 178 -5.29 -9.75 -11.94
N ALA A 179 -5.19 -8.43 -11.81
CA ALA A 179 -3.94 -7.73 -12.04
C ALA A 179 -3.03 -7.97 -10.84
N ASN A 180 -1.71 -7.93 -11.06
CA ASN A 180 -0.73 -7.92 -9.99
C ASN A 180 0.05 -6.61 -10.07
N TRP A 181 -0.36 -5.64 -9.25
CA TRP A 181 0.15 -4.28 -9.26
C TRP A 181 1.49 -4.20 -8.53
N LYS A 182 2.40 -3.43 -9.11
CA LYS A 182 3.72 -3.14 -8.59
C LYS A 182 4.09 -1.72 -8.96
N GLY A 183 4.71 -0.98 -8.05
CA GLY A 183 5.15 0.40 -8.30
C GLY A 183 6.57 0.64 -7.83
N ASP A 184 7.25 1.62 -8.45
CA ASP A 184 8.56 2.11 -8.03
C ASP A 184 8.36 3.29 -7.07
N ILE A 185 8.87 3.14 -5.84
CA ILE A 185 8.80 4.17 -4.80
C ILE A 185 10.05 5.04 -4.74
N SER A 186 11.06 4.81 -5.60
CA SER A 186 12.31 5.60 -5.62
C SER A 186 12.08 7.13 -5.60
N PRO A 187 11.09 7.70 -6.33
CA PRO A 187 10.84 9.14 -6.30
C PRO A 187 10.43 9.70 -4.93
N PHE A 188 9.97 8.84 -4.02
CA PHE A 188 9.47 9.22 -2.69
C PHE A 188 10.48 8.92 -1.57
N LEU A 189 11.65 8.36 -1.90
CA LEU A 189 12.69 8.03 -0.93
C LEU A 189 13.73 9.15 -0.83
N SER A 190 14.16 9.45 0.39
CA SER A 190 15.32 10.29 0.65
C SER A 190 16.60 9.47 0.49
N LYS A 191 17.63 10.06 -0.13
CA LYS A 191 18.98 9.47 -0.21
C LYS A 191 19.81 9.87 0.99
#